data_AF-A0A1Q2ME73-F1
#
_entry.id   AF-A0A1Q2ME73-F1
#
_cell.length_a   1.000
_cell.length_b   1.000
_cell.length_c   1.000
_cell.angle_alpha   90.00
_cell.angle_beta   90.00
_cell.angle_gamma   90.00
#
_symmetry.space_group_name_H-M   'P 1'
#
loop_
_entity.id
_entity.type
_entity.pdbx_description
1 polymer ?
#
loop_
_entity_poly.entity_id
_entity_poly.type
_entity_poly.pdbx_seq_one_letter_code
_entity_poly.pdbx_strand_id
1 'polypeptide(L)'
;MALIDIVIVVVYFVIIMLLGLYFQKSSAKSINSYFLGNKDIPWYLLAFSGSATNFSVCGTVWQISILYFLGMKSFYIHWAWGSVIPAFWMAYAAIWIRRSRVMTAAELIKLRFGPGSGSTCARTAYSVLGIMSAAGVIGRAIPFVCKLLSGWI
;
A
#
# COMPACT_ATOMS: atom_id res chain seq x y z
N MET A 1 -28.73 18.38 -5.00
CA MET A 1 -27.90 17.43 -4.21
C MET A 1 -27.02 16.59 -5.12
N ALA A 2 -27.57 15.72 -5.98
CA ALA A 2 -26.76 14.87 -6.87
C ALA A 2 -25.72 15.59 -7.77
N LEU A 3 -26.02 16.79 -8.27
CA LEU A 3 -25.10 17.52 -9.16
C LEU A 3 -23.85 18.01 -8.43
N ILE A 4 -23.99 18.42 -7.16
CA ILE A 4 -22.86 18.84 -6.32
C ILE A 4 -21.97 17.64 -6.00
N ASP A 5 -22.58 16.50 -5.67
CA ASP A 5 -21.85 15.26 -5.36
C ASP A 5 -21.03 14.77 -6.57
N ILE A 6 -21.62 14.80 -7.76
CA ILE A 6 -20.93 14.44 -9.01
C ILE A 6 -19.76 15.39 -9.28
N VAL A 7 -19.96 16.70 -9.09
CA VAL A 7 -18.89 17.69 -9.28
C VAL A 7 -17.72 17.43 -8.32
N ILE A 8 -17.99 17.13 -7.05
CA ILE A 8 -16.94 16.81 -6.06
C ILE A 8 -16.15 15.57 -6.49
N VAL A 9 -16.83 14.52 -6.93
CA VAL A 9 -16.19 13.27 -7.39
C VAL A 9 -15.32 13.52 -8.63
N VAL A 10 -15.84 14.26 -9.62
CA VAL A 10 -15.08 14.58 -10.84
C VAL A 10 -13.84 15.42 -10.51
N VAL A 11 -13.99 16.45 -9.68
CA VAL A 11 -12.86 17.30 -9.25
C VAL A 11 -11.80 16.47 -8.53
N TYR A 12 -12.20 15.55 -7.63
CA TYR A 12 -11.29 14.64 -6.95
C TYR A 12 -10.47 13.79 -7.93
N PHE A 13 -11.12 13.17 -8.93
CA PHE A 13 -10.42 12.39 -9.96
C PHE A 13 -9.47 13.23 -10.80
N VAL A 14 -9.89 14.44 -11.18
CA VAL A 14 -9.05 15.38 -11.95
C VAL A 14 -7.80 15.75 -11.14
N ILE A 15 -7.95 16.08 -9.86
CA ILE A 15 -6.81 16.42 -8.98
C ILE A 15 -5.83 15.25 -8.90
N ILE A 16 -6.31 14.03 -8.69
CA ILE A 16 -5.45 12.83 -8.61
C ILE A 16 -4.72 12.59 -9.93
N MET A 17 -5.42 12.71 -11.06
CA MET A 17 -4.82 12.53 -12.37
C MET A 17 -3.72 13.57 -12.63
N LEU A 18 -3.97 14.85 -12.31
CA LEU A 18 -2.98 15.91 -12.44
C LEU A 18 -1.76 15.69 -11.55
N LEU A 19 -1.96 15.25 -10.30
CA LEU A 19 -0.86 14.87 -9.41
C LEU A 19 -0.04 13.71 -9.99
N GLY A 20 -0.69 12.68 -10.54
CA GLY A 20 -0.02 11.57 -11.20
C GLY A 20 0.87 12.02 -12.37
N LEU A 21 0.33 12.87 -13.26
CA LEU A 21 1.08 13.43 -14.40
C LEU A 21 2.23 14.34 -13.95
N TYR A 22 2.04 15.11 -12.88
CA TYR A 22 3.08 15.95 -12.31
C TYR A 22 4.26 15.12 -11.80
N PHE A 23 4.00 14.06 -11.02
CA PHE A 23 5.04 13.21 -10.45
C PHE A 23 5.66 12.23 -11.47
N GLN A 24 4.98 11.91 -12.57
CA GLN A 24 5.48 11.02 -13.63
C GLN A 24 6.87 11.45 -14.14
N LYS A 25 7.08 12.75 -14.38
CA LYS A 25 8.36 13.29 -14.89
C LYS A 25 9.51 13.13 -13.89
N SER A 26 9.21 13.11 -12.58
CA SER A 26 10.21 12.91 -11.54
C SER A 26 10.59 11.43 -11.41
N SER A 27 9.58 10.54 -11.43
CA SER A 27 9.77 9.09 -11.28
C SER A 27 10.41 8.43 -12.50
N ALA A 28 10.28 9.01 -13.71
CA ALA A 28 10.85 8.45 -14.93
C ALA A 28 12.38 8.64 -15.08
N LYS A 29 13.02 9.44 -14.21
CA LYS A 29 14.46 9.78 -14.35
C LYS A 29 15.40 8.62 -14.05
N SER A 30 15.05 7.72 -13.13
CA SER A 30 15.86 6.54 -12.83
C SER A 30 15.05 5.47 -12.09
N ILE A 31 15.52 4.21 -12.15
CA ILE A 31 14.95 3.10 -11.36
C ILE A 31 14.96 3.41 -9.86
N ASN A 32 16.01 4.06 -9.35
CA ASN A 32 16.07 4.48 -7.95
C ASN A 32 15.06 5.59 -7.63
N SER A 33 14.82 6.51 -8.56
CA SER A 33 13.79 7.56 -8.40
C SER A 33 12.39 6.96 -8.39
N TYR A 34 12.15 5.91 -9.17
CA TYR A 34 10.86 5.20 -9.22
C TYR A 34 10.58 4.40 -7.94
N PHE A 35 11.54 3.60 -7.46
CA PHE A 35 11.33 2.71 -6.30
C PHE A 35 11.62 3.36 -4.94
N LEU A 36 12.62 4.24 -4.86
CA LEU A 36 13.11 4.81 -3.59
C LEU A 36 12.79 6.31 -3.46
N GLY A 37 12.24 6.97 -4.48
CA GLY A 37 11.95 8.41 -4.45
C GLY A 37 13.20 9.24 -4.17
N ASN A 38 14.35 8.85 -4.72
CA ASN A 38 15.68 9.42 -4.45
C ASN A 38 16.15 9.38 -2.98
N LYS A 39 15.42 8.71 -2.08
CA LYS A 39 15.67 8.72 -0.62
C LYS A 39 15.59 10.13 0.01
N ASP A 40 15.03 11.10 -0.72
CA ASP A 40 14.89 12.50 -0.28
C ASP A 40 13.48 12.80 0.27
N ILE A 41 12.60 11.81 0.33
CA ILE A 41 11.25 11.97 0.88
C ILE A 41 11.36 12.16 2.40
N PRO A 42 10.76 13.23 2.97
CA PRO A 42 10.82 13.45 4.40
C PRO A 42 10.01 12.39 5.16
N TRP A 43 10.43 12.12 6.40
CA TRP A 43 9.94 11.00 7.20
C TRP A 43 8.41 11.01 7.42
N TYR A 44 7.80 12.19 7.52
CA TYR A 44 6.35 12.33 7.73
C TYR A 44 5.55 11.91 6.49
N LEU A 45 6.02 12.24 5.29
CA LEU A 45 5.41 11.83 4.02
C LEU A 45 5.55 10.32 3.81
N LEU A 46 6.71 9.75 4.17
CA LEU A 46 6.93 8.29 4.17
C LEU A 46 5.96 7.58 5.13
N ALA A 47 5.80 8.09 6.35
CA ALA A 47 4.88 7.54 7.34
C ALA A 47 3.42 7.63 6.87
N PHE A 48 3.03 8.77 6.29
CA PHE A 48 1.68 8.98 5.76
C PHE A 48 1.38 8.02 4.61
N SER A 49 2.30 7.86 3.65
CA SER A 49 2.16 6.92 2.53
C SER A 49 2.07 5.47 3.00
N GLY A 50 2.89 5.08 3.99
CA GLY A 50 2.84 3.73 4.56
C GLY A 50 1.51 3.47 5.26
N SER A 51 0.99 4.44 6.00
CA SER A 51 -0.31 4.35 6.65
C SER A 51 -1.46 4.29 5.64
N ALA A 52 -1.46 5.17 4.62
CA ALA A 52 -2.47 5.22 3.57
C ALA A 52 -2.61 3.90 2.81
N THR A 53 -1.51 3.16 2.62
CA THR A 53 -1.52 1.84 1.96
C THR A 53 -2.36 0.80 2.73
N ASN A 54 -2.50 0.95 4.05
CA ASN A 54 -3.26 0.03 4.89
C ASN A 54 -4.74 0.43 5.01
N PHE A 55 -5.10 1.66 4.63
CA PHE A 55 -6.48 2.12 4.65
C PHE A 55 -7.19 1.75 3.35
N SER A 56 -8.17 0.85 3.47
CA SER A 56 -9.03 0.43 2.37
C SER A 56 -10.49 0.44 2.81
N VAL A 57 -11.41 0.52 1.85
CA VAL A 57 -12.86 0.50 2.11
C VAL A 57 -13.27 -0.74 2.92
N CYS A 58 -12.72 -1.91 2.60
CA CYS A 58 -12.96 -3.15 3.36
C CYS A 58 -12.51 -3.02 4.82
N GLY A 59 -11.36 -2.39 5.05
CA GLY A 59 -10.87 -2.10 6.40
C GLY A 59 -11.85 -1.21 7.17
N THR A 60 -12.37 -0.15 6.53
CA THR A 60 -13.35 0.74 7.16
C THR A 60 -14.65 0.03 7.52
N VAL A 61 -15.17 -0.81 6.62
CA VAL A 61 -16.39 -1.62 6.88
C VAL A 61 -16.16 -2.57 8.06
N TRP A 62 -14.99 -3.19 8.14
CA TRP A 62 -14.61 -4.04 9.26
C TRP A 62 -14.59 -3.28 10.60
N GLN A 63 -14.05 -2.05 10.61
CA GLN A 63 -13.98 -1.20 11.81
C GLN A 63 -15.38 -0.79 12.28
N ILE A 64 -16.25 -0.38 11.35
CA ILE A 64 -17.65 -0.03 11.62
C ILE A 64 -18.39 -1.27 12.18
N SER A 65 -18.14 -2.45 11.61
CA SER A 65 -18.78 -3.69 12.08
C SER A 65 -18.37 -4.01 13.52
N ILE A 66 -17.09 -3.92 13.87
CA ILE A 66 -16.63 -4.16 15.25
C ILE A 66 -17.19 -3.11 16.20
N LEU A 67 -17.25 -1.84 15.78
CA LEU A 67 -17.88 -0.79 16.57
C LEU A 67 -19.35 -1.10 16.85
N TYR A 68 -20.08 -1.64 15.86
CA TYR A 68 -21.47 -2.06 16.02
C TYR A 68 -21.62 -3.22 17.01
N PHE A 69 -20.74 -4.23 16.96
CA PHE A 69 -20.81 -5.40 17.85
C PHE A 69 -20.31 -5.16 19.27
N LEU A 70 -19.19 -4.44 19.44
CA LEU A 70 -18.50 -4.26 20.72
C LEU A 70 -18.72 -2.88 21.35
N GLY A 71 -19.39 -1.96 20.66
CA GLY A 71 -19.54 -0.58 21.08
C GLY A 71 -18.18 0.10 21.28
N MET A 72 -18.08 0.99 22.27
CA MET A 72 -16.84 1.73 22.56
C MET A 72 -15.65 0.84 22.94
N LYS A 73 -15.85 -0.44 23.31
CA LYS A 73 -14.75 -1.38 23.58
C LYS A 73 -13.97 -1.72 22.30
N SER A 74 -14.56 -1.51 21.12
CA SER A 74 -13.89 -1.67 19.81
C SER A 74 -12.63 -0.82 19.68
N PHE A 75 -12.62 0.39 20.27
CA PHE A 75 -11.46 1.28 20.21
C PHE A 75 -10.17 0.65 20.75
N TYR A 76 -10.27 -0.25 21.73
CA TYR A 76 -9.09 -0.94 22.25
C TYR A 76 -8.44 -1.86 21.21
N ILE A 77 -9.25 -2.54 20.39
CA ILE A 77 -8.76 -3.42 19.31
C ILE A 77 -8.01 -2.59 18.27
N HIS A 78 -8.58 -1.45 17.87
CA HIS A 78 -7.95 -0.54 16.92
C HIS A 78 -6.70 0.13 17.49
N TRP A 79 -6.70 0.48 18.77
CA TRP A 79 -5.54 1.05 19.46
C TRP A 79 -4.38 0.05 19.57
N ALA A 80 -4.68 -1.20 19.94
CA ALA A 80 -3.68 -2.26 20.05
C ALA A 80 -3.02 -2.55 18.69
N TRP A 81 -3.81 -2.59 17.61
CA TRP A 81 -3.28 -2.76 16.26
C TRP A 81 -2.52 -1.54 15.75
N GLY A 82 -3.04 -0.33 15.98
CA GLY A 82 -2.52 0.91 15.42
C GLY A 82 -1.24 1.43 16.08
N SER A 83 -1.02 1.17 17.37
CA SER A 83 0.15 1.70 18.09
C SER A 83 1.30 0.69 18.18
N VAL A 84 1.00 -0.58 18.47
CA VAL A 84 2.04 -1.58 18.76
C VAL A 84 2.74 -2.05 17.49
N ILE A 85 1.99 -2.28 16.41
CA ILE A 85 2.55 -2.82 15.16
C ILE A 85 3.50 -1.81 14.50
N PRO A 86 3.14 -0.53 14.28
CA PRO A 86 4.06 0.41 13.67
C PRO A 86 5.27 0.72 14.55
N ALA A 87 5.10 0.76 15.88
CA ALA A 87 6.21 0.96 16.80
C ALA A 87 7.24 -0.18 16.69
N PHE A 88 6.77 -1.43 16.63
CA PHE A 88 7.64 -2.60 16.44
C PHE A 88 8.36 -2.56 15.07
N TRP A 89 7.64 -2.25 14.01
CA TRP A 89 8.21 -2.17 12.65
C TRP A 89 9.24 -1.04 12.52
N MET A 90 8.97 0.12 13.13
CA MET A 90 9.91 1.25 13.16
C MET A 90 11.16 0.95 14.00
N ALA A 91 11.01 0.26 15.14
CA ALA A 91 12.13 -0.06 16.02
C ALA A 91 13.06 -1.15 15.43
N TYR A 92 12.50 -2.21 14.84
CA TYR A 92 13.29 -3.35 14.37
C TYR A 92 13.45 -3.42 12.86
N ALA A 93 12.34 -3.41 12.13
CA ALA A 93 12.36 -3.64 10.68
C ALA A 93 13.00 -2.46 9.93
N ALA A 94 12.72 -1.21 10.34
CA ALA A 94 13.27 -0.04 9.66
C ALA A 94 14.80 0.03 9.73
N ILE A 95 15.40 -0.35 10.86
CA ILE A 95 16.87 -0.40 11.00
C ILE A 95 17.45 -1.44 10.05
N TRP A 96 16.85 -2.63 9.99
CA TRP A 96 17.34 -3.72 9.17
C TRP A 96 17.21 -3.43 7.67
N ILE A 97 16.08 -2.85 7.24
CA ILE A 97 15.84 -2.43 5.85
C ILE A 97 16.82 -1.32 5.43
N ARG A 98 17.11 -0.35 6.30
CA ARG A 98 18.09 0.70 5.99
C ARG A 98 19.53 0.17 5.87
N ARG A 99 19.87 -0.88 6.62
CA ARG A 99 21.20 -1.51 6.58
C ARG A 99 21.40 -2.41 5.37
N SER A 100 20.36 -3.12 4.92
CA SER A 100 20.47 -4.10 3.82
C SER A 100 20.65 -3.45 2.44
N ARG A 101 20.27 -2.19 2.26
CA ARG A 101 20.40 -1.40 1.01
C ARG A 101 19.82 -2.06 -0.26
N VAL A 102 19.04 -3.12 -0.11
CA VAL A 102 18.35 -3.81 -1.20
C VAL A 102 17.07 -3.06 -1.58
N MET A 103 16.71 -3.11 -2.86
CA MET A 103 15.52 -2.41 -3.36
C MET A 103 14.25 -3.23 -3.19
N THR A 104 14.35 -4.56 -3.25
CA THR A 104 13.18 -5.44 -3.26
C THR A 104 13.20 -6.45 -2.13
N ALA A 105 12.02 -6.83 -1.65
CA ALA A 105 11.89 -7.93 -0.68
C ALA A 105 12.42 -9.27 -1.25
N ALA A 106 12.36 -9.45 -2.58
CA ALA A 106 12.90 -10.62 -3.25
C ALA A 106 14.44 -10.67 -3.16
N GLU A 107 15.13 -9.54 -3.28
CA GLU A 107 16.59 -9.46 -3.10
C GLU A 107 17.02 -9.73 -1.66
N LEU A 108 16.17 -9.43 -0.69
CA LEU A 108 16.42 -9.71 0.72
C LEU A 108 16.58 -11.21 1.01
N ILE A 109 15.90 -12.06 0.24
CA ILE A 109 16.04 -13.52 0.31
C ILE A 109 17.48 -13.93 -0.06
N LYS A 110 18.03 -13.34 -1.13
CA LYS A 110 19.43 -13.57 -1.53
C LYS A 110 20.42 -13.06 -0.49
N LEU A 111 20.15 -11.91 0.11
CA LEU A 111 21.01 -11.34 1.15
C LEU A 111 20.97 -12.18 2.44
N ARG A 112 19.81 -12.77 2.76
CA ARG A 112 19.64 -13.57 3.98
C ARG A 112 20.22 -14.99 3.86
N PHE A 113 20.05 -15.65 2.71
CA PHE A 113 20.40 -17.06 2.50
C PHE A 113 21.66 -17.26 1.64
N GLY A 114 22.25 -16.19 1.12
CA GLY A 114 23.43 -16.23 0.26
C GLY A 114 23.14 -16.60 -1.20
N PRO A 115 24.18 -16.59 -2.06
CA PRO A 115 24.08 -17.00 -3.45
C PRO A 115 24.03 -18.54 -3.54
N GLY A 116 22.85 -19.07 -3.86
CA GLY A 116 22.65 -20.50 -4.07
C GLY A 116 21.45 -20.76 -4.98
N SER A 117 21.38 -21.96 -5.54
CA SER A 117 20.28 -22.37 -6.42
C SER A 117 18.92 -22.26 -5.71
N GLY A 118 18.82 -22.76 -4.47
CA GLY A 118 17.59 -22.65 -3.67
C GLY A 118 17.16 -21.21 -3.36
N SER A 119 18.11 -20.33 -3.07
CA SER A 119 17.88 -18.89 -2.85
C SER A 119 17.39 -18.18 -4.11
N THR A 120 17.91 -18.58 -5.28
CA THR A 120 17.46 -18.06 -6.58
C THR A 120 16.05 -18.54 -6.89
N CYS A 121 15.74 -19.82 -6.71
CA CYS A 121 14.38 -20.36 -6.88
C CYS A 121 13.38 -19.67 -5.96
N ALA A 122 13.72 -19.47 -4.67
CA ALA A 122 12.87 -18.78 -3.71
C ALA A 122 12.62 -17.31 -4.10
N ARG A 123 13.65 -16.60 -4.60
CA ARG A 123 13.49 -15.24 -5.12
C ARG A 123 12.52 -15.20 -6.29
N THR A 124 12.67 -16.12 -7.26
CA THR A 124 11.82 -16.15 -8.45
C THR A 124 10.39 -16.51 -8.08
N ALA A 125 10.18 -17.51 -7.22
CA ALA A 125 8.88 -17.89 -6.72
C ALA A 125 8.18 -16.73 -5.99
N TYR A 126 8.89 -16.03 -5.10
CA TYR A 126 8.36 -14.84 -4.41
C TYR A 126 7.96 -13.74 -5.39
N SER A 127 8.78 -13.50 -6.42
CA SER A 127 8.49 -12.49 -7.45
C SER A 127 7.26 -12.86 -8.28
N VAL A 128 7.12 -14.13 -8.67
CA VAL A 128 5.94 -14.64 -9.41
C VAL A 128 4.68 -14.53 -8.56
N LEU A 129 4.73 -14.96 -7.30
CA LEU A 129 3.60 -14.84 -6.37
C LEU A 129 3.19 -13.37 -6.15
N GLY A 130 4.16 -12.46 -6.08
CA GLY A 130 3.91 -11.02 -6.00
C GLY A 130 3.16 -10.49 -7.23
N ILE A 131 3.61 -10.86 -8.44
CA ILE A 131 2.96 -10.46 -9.70
C ILE A 131 1.54 -11.04 -9.79
N MET A 132 1.36 -12.32 -9.45
CA MET A 132 0.05 -12.96 -9.46
C MET A 132 -0.92 -12.31 -8.47
N SER A 133 -0.44 -11.99 -7.27
CA SER A 133 -1.23 -11.30 -6.25
C SER A 133 -1.63 -9.90 -6.71
N ALA A 134 -0.69 -9.14 -7.27
CA ALA A 134 -0.95 -7.80 -7.81
C ALA A 134 -1.98 -7.85 -8.96
N ALA A 135 -1.81 -8.77 -9.91
CA ALA A 135 -2.76 -8.99 -11.00
C ALA A 135 -4.15 -9.39 -10.48
N GLY A 136 -4.22 -10.23 -9.44
CA GLY A 136 -5.48 -10.62 -8.81
C GLY A 136 -6.20 -9.48 -8.07
N VAL A 137 -5.46 -8.51 -7.54
CA VAL A 137 -6.05 -7.30 -6.91
C VAL A 137 -6.56 -6.34 -8.00
N ILE A 138 -5.77 -6.10 -9.05
CA ILE A 138 -6.19 -5.25 -10.18
C ILE A 138 -7.39 -5.86 -10.91
N GLY A 139 -7.38 -7.18 -11.12
CA GLY A 139 -8.47 -7.90 -11.78
C GLY A 139 -9.80 -7.82 -11.04
N ARG A 140 -9.79 -7.59 -9.72
CA ARG A 140 -11.01 -7.36 -8.92
C ARG A 140 -11.56 -5.93 -9.03
N ALA A 141 -10.77 -4.97 -9.51
CA ALA A 141 -11.23 -3.59 -9.69
C ALA A 141 -12.26 -3.46 -10.83
N ILE A 142 -12.07 -4.19 -11.93
CA ILE A 142 -12.98 -4.18 -13.09
C ILE A 142 -14.40 -4.65 -12.72
N PRO A 143 -14.60 -5.85 -12.14
CA PRO A 143 -15.94 -6.30 -11.74
C PRO A 143 -16.54 -5.40 -10.65
N PHE A 144 -15.73 -4.78 -9.79
CA PHE A 144 -16.22 -3.80 -8.82
C PHE A 144 -16.81 -2.55 -9.51
N VAL A 145 -16.11 -1.97 -10.49
CA VAL A 145 -16.61 -0.83 -11.29
C VAL A 145 -17.88 -1.22 -12.05
N CYS A 146 -17.92 -2.40 -12.66
CA CYS A 146 -19.13 -2.89 -13.34
C CYS A 146 -20.32 -3.03 -12.37
N LYS A 147 -20.08 -3.47 -11.13
CA LYS A 147 -21.13 -3.62 -10.11
C LYS A 147 -21.62 -2.29 -9.54
N LEU A 148 -20.73 -1.29 -9.46
CA LEU A 148 -21.06 0.08 -9.12
C LEU A 148 -21.94 0.73 -10.20
N LEU A 149 -21.61 0.53 -11.47
CA LEU A 149 -22.37 1.07 -12.60
C LEU A 149 -23.73 0.38 -12.80
N SER A 150 -23.87 -0.87 -12.38
CA SER A 150 -25.13 -1.62 -12.49
C SER A 150 -26.15 -1.32 -11.38
N GLY A 151 -25.83 -0.41 -10.45
CA GLY A 151 -26.75 0.03 -9.39
C GLY A 151 -27.04 -1.02 -8.31
N TRP A 152 -26.25 -2.09 -8.24
CA TRP A 152 -26.36 -3.13 -7.20
C TRP A 152 -25.36 -2.86 -6.07
N ILE A 153 -25.54 -1.75 -5.37
CA ILE A 153 -25.04 -1.42 -4.02
C ILE A 153 -25.99 -0.35 -3.44
#